data_AF-A0ABD2PR68-F1
#
_entry.id   AF-A0ABD2PR68-F1
#
_cell.length_a   1.000
_cell.length_b   1.000
_cell.length_c   1.000
_cell.angle_alpha   90.00
_cell.angle_beta   90.00
_cell.angle_gamma   90.00
#
_symmetry.space_group_name_H-M   'P 1'
#
loop_
_entity.id
_entity.type
_entity.pdbx_description
1 polymer ?
#
loop_
_entity_poly.entity_id
_entity_poly.type
_entity_poly.pdbx_seq_one_letter_code
_entity_poly.pdbx_strand_id
1 'polypeptide(L)'
;MFGKYLVCGKWFFDTETRAEGLIDMNNLGKRFRHGFVGKRYAAQIRGNLSQGPRNLVAIGSKRGSQEQPLLLNAVADPTGQRIAFVDLQYQLYYEEEFFNRSDTILTHVTKGLPSDNFQYAYPDWLYGEEVFETDTAMWWSPDGMKLAFAAFNETNTNSINITLFEANESFNVKYPKAGELNQKNVPIISVYVHGVETKETRLIPKPSYIAEDAILSFAKWITDDVLLLSYLDRPQLTHQNKQAANEPIAIPKENKFLIILPQEDEIGFRAIASLDL
;
A
#
# COMPACT_ATOMS: atom_id res chain seq x y z
N MET A 1 -0.53 30.12 -6.45
CA MET A 1 -0.94 29.56 -7.76
C MET A 1 -0.04 28.35 -8.01
N PHE A 2 -0.46 27.15 -7.61
CA PHE A 2 0.36 25.94 -7.76
C PHE A 2 0.39 25.55 -9.24
N GLY A 3 1.60 25.46 -9.82
CA GLY A 3 1.78 25.04 -11.21
C GLY A 3 1.17 23.66 -11.44
N LYS A 4 0.48 23.48 -12.57
CA LYS A 4 0.03 22.16 -13.02
C LYS A 4 1.27 21.38 -13.45
N TYR A 5 1.78 20.51 -12.57
CA TYR A 5 2.86 19.59 -12.94
C TYR A 5 2.24 18.33 -13.54
N LEU A 6 2.68 17.95 -14.74
CA LEU A 6 2.56 16.59 -15.24
C LEU A 6 3.67 15.78 -14.56
N VAL A 7 3.33 15.03 -13.52
CA VAL A 7 4.21 13.99 -12.99
C VAL A 7 3.80 12.72 -13.68
N CYS A 8 4.65 12.21 -14.55
CA CYS A 8 4.43 10.93 -15.18
C CYS A 8 4.73 9.84 -14.14
N GLY A 9 3.67 9.26 -13.56
CA GLY A 9 3.76 8.18 -12.57
C GLY A 9 4.29 6.86 -13.15
N LYS A 10 4.48 5.87 -12.25
CA LYS A 10 5.04 4.54 -12.56
C LYS A 10 4.40 3.93 -13.81
N TRP A 11 5.24 3.62 -14.79
CA TRP A 11 4.85 2.85 -15.97
C TRP A 11 4.90 1.35 -15.64
N PHE A 12 3.90 0.60 -16.06
CA PHE A 12 4.05 -0.83 -16.28
C PHE A 12 4.18 -1.06 -17.78
N PHE A 13 4.92 -2.09 -18.17
CA PHE A 13 5.14 -2.48 -19.56
C PHE A 13 4.90 -3.98 -19.64
N ASP A 14 3.79 -4.38 -20.24
CA ASP A 14 3.63 -5.76 -20.70
C ASP A 14 4.26 -5.89 -22.10
N THR A 15 5.35 -6.65 -22.18
CA THR A 15 6.07 -6.90 -23.43
C THR A 15 5.41 -7.96 -24.31
N GLU A 16 4.52 -8.79 -23.77
CA GLU A 16 3.83 -9.86 -24.49
C GLU A 16 2.48 -9.40 -25.05
N THR A 17 1.71 -8.56 -24.33
CA THR A 17 0.37 -8.12 -24.75
C THR A 17 0.26 -6.73 -25.38
N ARG A 18 1.39 -5.99 -25.47
CA ARG A 18 1.54 -4.61 -26.01
C ARG A 18 1.34 -3.54 -24.93
N ALA A 19 1.99 -2.39 -25.11
CA ALA A 19 2.13 -1.35 -24.09
C ALA A 19 0.77 -0.83 -23.54
N GLU A 20 0.52 -1.12 -22.28
CA GLU A 20 -0.54 -0.56 -21.46
C GLU A 20 0.14 0.09 -20.26
N GLY A 21 -0.20 1.34 -19.96
CA GLY A 21 0.49 2.10 -18.93
C GLY A 21 -0.47 2.97 -18.12
N LEU A 22 -0.17 3.15 -16.85
CA LEU A 22 -0.85 4.13 -16.02
C LEU A 22 -0.28 5.52 -16.34
N ILE A 23 -1.14 6.45 -16.72
CA ILE A 23 -0.79 7.86 -16.82
C ILE A 23 -1.42 8.58 -15.64
N ASP A 24 -0.57 8.97 -14.70
CA ASP A 24 -0.97 9.95 -13.70
C ASP A 24 -1.09 11.33 -14.37
N MET A 25 -2.31 11.89 -14.40
CA MET A 25 -2.55 13.19 -15.00
C MET A 25 -3.28 14.10 -14.04
N ASN A 26 -2.61 15.19 -13.68
CA ASN A 26 -3.07 16.28 -12.81
C ASN A 26 -2.95 15.95 -11.33
N ASN A 27 -1.71 16.07 -10.82
CA ASN A 27 -1.47 16.27 -9.40
C ASN A 27 -2.03 17.65 -9.01
N LEU A 28 -3.21 17.64 -8.40
CA LEU A 28 -3.96 18.82 -7.99
C LEU A 28 -3.48 19.35 -6.63
N GLY A 29 -2.83 18.50 -5.83
CA GLY A 29 -2.21 18.91 -4.58
C GLY A 29 -1.17 17.92 -4.07
N LYS A 30 -0.02 18.43 -3.63
CA LYS A 30 0.97 17.63 -2.88
C LYS A 30 0.46 17.46 -1.45
N ARG A 31 0.56 16.25 -0.88
CA ARG A 31 0.25 16.01 0.53
C ARG A 31 1.52 16.00 1.37
N PHE A 32 2.39 15.04 1.09
CA PHE A 32 3.68 14.86 1.75
C PHE A 32 4.77 14.65 0.69
N ARG A 33 5.98 14.17 1.02
CA ARG A 33 7.14 14.03 0.12
C ARG A 33 6.80 13.22 -1.13
N HIS A 34 6.15 12.07 -0.94
CA HIS A 34 5.83 11.12 -2.01
C HIS A 34 4.36 11.14 -2.45
N GLY A 35 3.45 11.64 -1.61
CA GLY A 35 2.02 11.58 -1.84
C GLY A 35 1.43 12.78 -2.58
N PHE A 36 0.59 12.50 -3.58
CA PHE A 36 -0.14 13.52 -4.35
C PHE A 36 -1.61 13.16 -4.49
N VAL A 37 -2.49 14.15 -4.45
CA VAL A 37 -3.91 13.97 -4.78
C VAL A 37 -4.13 14.36 -6.23
N GLY A 38 -4.86 13.53 -6.98
CA GLY A 38 -5.14 13.86 -8.38
C GLY A 38 -6.13 12.93 -9.07
N LYS A 39 -6.36 13.23 -10.34
CA LYS A 39 -7.09 12.36 -11.26
C LYS A 39 -6.10 11.34 -11.84
N ARG A 40 -6.51 10.09 -11.97
CA ARG A 40 -5.64 9.01 -12.47
C ARG A 40 -6.23 8.37 -13.72
N TYR A 41 -5.41 8.10 -14.74
CA TYR A 41 -5.91 7.54 -15.98
C TYR A 41 -5.10 6.32 -16.38
N ALA A 42 -5.75 5.24 -16.79
CA ALA A 42 -5.08 4.18 -17.52
C ALA A 42 -5.08 4.49 -19.01
N ALA A 43 -3.97 4.24 -19.69
CA ALA A 43 -3.81 4.47 -21.10
C ALA A 43 -3.37 3.19 -21.83
N GLN A 44 -4.10 2.85 -22.88
CA GLN A 44 -3.72 1.79 -23.79
C GLN A 44 -2.94 2.39 -24.96
N ILE A 45 -1.68 1.98 -25.10
CA ILE A 45 -0.75 2.54 -26.07
C ILE A 45 -0.43 1.46 -27.12
N ARG A 46 -1.29 1.32 -28.12
CA ARG A 46 -1.05 0.45 -29.28
C ARG A 46 -0.54 1.26 -30.49
N GLY A 47 0.60 0.89 -31.05
CA GLY A 47 1.09 1.40 -32.33
C GLY A 47 2.05 2.59 -32.22
N ASN A 48 1.99 3.52 -33.19
CA ASN A 48 2.93 4.64 -33.27
C ASN A 48 2.74 5.62 -32.10
N LEU A 49 3.76 5.73 -31.24
CA LEU A 49 3.81 6.61 -30.07
C LEU A 49 3.60 8.10 -30.40
N SER A 50 3.84 8.52 -31.64
CA SER A 50 3.66 9.91 -32.07
C SER A 50 2.20 10.38 -32.09
N GLN A 51 1.21 9.48 -32.02
CA GLN A 51 -0.22 9.81 -32.07
C GLN A 51 -0.90 9.86 -30.69
N GLY A 52 -0.16 9.63 -29.60
CA GLY A 52 -0.72 9.56 -28.25
C GLY A 52 -1.43 8.23 -27.95
N PRO A 53 -2.05 8.08 -26.76
CA PRO A 53 -2.72 6.84 -26.37
C PRO A 53 -3.98 6.59 -27.21
N ARG A 54 -4.22 5.33 -27.59
CA ARG A 54 -5.43 4.96 -28.36
C ARG A 54 -6.69 4.98 -27.50
N ASN A 55 -6.54 4.63 -26.23
CA ASN A 55 -7.63 4.65 -25.27
C ASN A 55 -7.09 5.24 -23.96
N LEU A 56 -7.84 6.15 -23.37
CA LEU A 56 -7.52 6.79 -22.10
C LEU A 56 -8.76 6.70 -21.21
N VAL A 57 -8.63 6.05 -20.06
CA VAL A 57 -9.76 5.78 -19.18
C VAL A 57 -9.49 6.29 -17.77
N ALA A 58 -10.45 7.01 -17.21
CA ALA A 58 -10.38 7.60 -15.87
C ALA A 58 -10.61 6.55 -14.78
N ILE A 59 -9.67 6.36 -13.86
CA ILE A 59 -9.82 5.39 -12.76
C ILE A 59 -10.78 5.94 -11.70
N GLY A 60 -11.61 5.06 -11.12
CA GLY A 60 -12.52 5.36 -10.01
C GLY A 60 -13.85 6.00 -10.40
N SER A 61 -14.09 6.27 -11.69
CA SER A 61 -15.36 6.87 -12.14
C SER A 61 -16.50 5.85 -12.04
N LYS A 62 -17.63 6.28 -11.47
CA LYS A 62 -18.86 5.48 -11.49
C LYS A 62 -19.35 5.26 -12.92
N ARG A 63 -19.92 4.07 -13.19
CA ARG A 63 -20.55 3.74 -14.49
C ARG A 63 -21.59 4.80 -14.85
N GLY A 64 -21.46 5.39 -16.05
CA GLY A 64 -22.35 6.44 -16.56
C GLY A 64 -22.10 7.86 -16.02
N SER A 65 -21.12 8.06 -15.14
CA SER A 65 -20.71 9.39 -14.68
C SER A 65 -19.60 9.97 -15.56
N GLN A 66 -19.69 11.27 -15.86
CA GLN A 66 -18.57 12.01 -16.45
C GLN A 66 -17.59 12.57 -15.41
N GLU A 67 -17.95 12.51 -14.12
CA GLU A 67 -17.08 12.95 -13.05
C GLU A 67 -16.14 11.84 -12.58
N GLN A 68 -14.87 12.19 -12.47
CA GLN A 68 -13.83 11.35 -11.90
C GLN A 68 -13.51 11.82 -10.47
N PRO A 69 -13.46 10.92 -9.48
CA PRO A 69 -13.02 11.28 -8.14
C PRO A 69 -11.54 11.66 -8.11
N LEU A 70 -11.15 12.40 -7.08
CA LEU A 70 -9.75 12.55 -6.72
C LEU A 70 -9.30 11.31 -5.96
N LEU A 71 -8.11 10.82 -6.30
CA LEU A 71 -7.50 9.63 -5.71
C LEU A 71 -6.16 9.99 -5.07
N LEU A 72 -5.79 9.24 -4.05
CA LEU A 72 -4.49 9.36 -3.38
C LEU A 72 -3.41 8.65 -4.18
N ASN A 73 -3.66 7.43 -4.60
CA ASN A 73 -2.73 6.66 -5.42
C ASN A 73 -3.50 5.71 -6.35
N ALA A 74 -2.79 5.10 -7.30
CA ALA A 74 -3.29 3.99 -8.09
C ALA A 74 -2.12 3.08 -8.48
N VAL A 75 -2.31 1.76 -8.41
CA VAL A 75 -1.29 0.75 -8.66
C VAL A 75 -1.92 -0.38 -9.47
N ALA A 76 -1.45 -0.55 -10.71
CA ALA A 76 -1.82 -1.68 -11.55
C ALA A 76 -1.22 -2.98 -11.00
N ASP A 77 -1.92 -4.09 -11.22
CA ASP A 77 -1.37 -5.41 -10.96
C ASP A 77 -0.31 -5.78 -12.02
N PRO A 78 0.56 -6.77 -11.75
CA PRO A 78 1.64 -7.13 -12.67
C PRO A 78 1.15 -7.65 -14.02
N THR A 79 -0.09 -8.17 -14.09
CA THR A 79 -0.69 -8.65 -15.35
C THR A 79 -1.35 -7.55 -16.17
N GLY A 80 -1.52 -6.35 -15.60
CA GLY A 80 -2.18 -5.21 -16.23
C GLY A 80 -3.71 -5.33 -16.34
N GLN A 81 -4.31 -6.41 -15.83
CA GLN A 81 -5.76 -6.65 -15.89
C GLN A 81 -6.55 -5.89 -14.82
N ARG A 82 -5.88 -5.45 -13.76
CA ARG A 82 -6.50 -4.82 -12.60
C ARG A 82 -5.75 -3.57 -12.18
N ILE A 83 -6.48 -2.65 -11.56
CA ILE A 83 -5.90 -1.46 -10.97
C ILE A 83 -6.51 -1.18 -9.61
N ALA A 84 -5.67 -1.23 -8.57
CA ALA A 84 -6.03 -0.83 -7.23
C ALA A 84 -5.83 0.68 -7.05
N PHE A 85 -6.64 1.30 -6.21
CA PHE A 85 -6.51 2.72 -5.88
C PHE A 85 -7.11 3.03 -4.52
N VAL A 86 -6.64 4.13 -3.92
CA VAL A 86 -7.15 4.63 -2.64
C VAL A 86 -7.85 5.97 -2.86
N ASP A 87 -9.06 6.10 -2.31
CA ASP A 87 -9.84 7.33 -2.36
C ASP A 87 -9.41 8.35 -1.29
N LEU A 88 -10.05 9.52 -1.26
CA LEU A 88 -9.75 10.54 -0.25
C LEU A 88 -10.20 10.18 1.18
N GLN A 89 -10.97 9.11 1.35
CA GLN A 89 -11.41 8.56 2.64
C GLN A 89 -10.50 7.41 3.10
N TYR A 90 -9.34 7.22 2.44
CA TYR A 90 -8.38 6.16 2.70
C TYR A 90 -8.96 4.76 2.60
N GLN A 91 -9.96 4.57 1.73
CA GLN A 91 -10.54 3.27 1.42
C GLN A 91 -9.91 2.70 0.15
N LEU A 92 -9.65 1.38 0.17
CA LEU A 92 -9.02 0.67 -0.95
C LEU A 92 -10.07 0.06 -1.87
N TYR A 93 -9.89 0.28 -3.16
CA TYR A 93 -10.69 -0.29 -4.23
C TYR A 93 -9.79 -0.93 -5.28
N TYR A 94 -10.36 -1.78 -6.13
CA TYR A 94 -9.78 -2.08 -7.44
C TYR A 94 -10.84 -2.14 -8.53
N GLU A 95 -10.41 -1.87 -9.76
CA GLU A 95 -11.19 -2.07 -10.98
C GLU A 95 -10.61 -3.23 -11.81
N GLU A 96 -11.51 -4.04 -12.40
CA GLU A 96 -11.23 -5.01 -13.46
C GLU A 96 -11.91 -4.52 -14.74
N GLU A 97 -11.42 -4.92 -15.93
CA GLU A 97 -11.98 -4.52 -17.23
C GLU A 97 -12.07 -2.99 -17.40
N PHE A 98 -11.14 -2.24 -16.79
CA PHE A 98 -11.20 -0.78 -16.73
C PHE A 98 -11.03 -0.10 -18.09
N PHE A 99 -10.51 -0.79 -19.12
CA PHE A 99 -10.50 -0.26 -20.50
C PHE A 99 -11.86 -0.35 -21.21
N ASN A 100 -12.76 -1.24 -20.75
CA ASN A 100 -14.12 -1.38 -21.25
C ASN A 100 -15.12 -0.88 -20.20
N ARG A 101 -15.44 0.41 -20.27
CA ARG A 101 -16.28 1.10 -19.28
C ARG A 101 -17.68 0.56 -19.08
N SER A 102 -18.21 -0.11 -20.10
CA SER A 102 -19.52 -0.74 -20.00
C SER A 102 -19.48 -1.95 -19.09
N ASP A 103 -18.33 -2.62 -18.97
CA ASP A 103 -18.17 -3.90 -18.27
C ASP A 103 -17.21 -3.80 -17.07
N THR A 104 -16.74 -2.59 -16.73
CA THR A 104 -15.87 -2.35 -15.57
C THR A 104 -16.50 -2.87 -14.29
N ILE A 105 -15.75 -3.70 -13.58
CA ILE A 105 -16.13 -4.24 -12.27
C ILE A 105 -15.36 -3.46 -11.20
N LEU A 106 -16.09 -2.76 -10.32
CA LEU A 106 -15.52 -2.03 -9.20
C LEU A 106 -15.71 -2.82 -7.89
N THR A 107 -14.61 -3.11 -7.21
CA THR A 107 -14.62 -3.81 -5.92
C THR A 107 -14.14 -2.88 -4.79
N HIS A 108 -14.90 -2.81 -3.69
CA HIS A 108 -14.50 -2.10 -2.46
C HIS A 108 -13.85 -3.10 -1.49
N VAL A 109 -12.51 -3.09 -1.43
CA VAL A 109 -11.69 -4.09 -0.73
C VAL A 109 -11.80 -3.98 0.79
N THR A 110 -11.84 -2.75 1.30
CA THR A 110 -11.86 -2.44 2.74
C THR A 110 -13.28 -2.32 3.30
N LYS A 111 -14.29 -2.70 2.52
CA LYS A 111 -15.69 -2.64 2.95
C LYS A 111 -15.90 -3.49 4.21
N GLY A 112 -16.44 -2.87 5.26
CA GLY A 112 -16.72 -3.55 6.53
C GLY A 112 -15.52 -3.63 7.49
N LEU A 113 -14.34 -3.14 7.10
CA LEU A 113 -13.25 -2.91 8.03
C LEU A 113 -13.48 -1.61 8.82
N PRO A 114 -12.85 -1.43 10.01
CA PRO A 114 -12.97 -0.19 10.79
C PRO A 114 -12.55 1.05 9.98
N SER A 115 -13.35 2.12 9.97
CA SER A 115 -13.03 3.35 9.22
C SER A 115 -12.32 4.41 10.06
N ASP A 116 -12.64 4.49 11.34
CA ASP A 116 -12.31 5.65 12.16
C ASP A 116 -10.83 5.62 12.58
N ASN A 117 -10.07 6.65 12.18
CA ASN A 117 -8.62 6.74 12.36
C ASN A 117 -7.81 5.64 11.66
N PHE A 118 -8.40 4.95 10.68
CA PHE A 118 -7.68 3.99 9.85
C PHE A 118 -7.36 4.59 8.48
N GLN A 119 -6.13 4.36 8.02
CA GLN A 119 -5.74 4.56 6.62
C GLN A 119 -5.41 3.20 6.01
N TYR A 120 -6.02 2.86 4.87
CA TYR A 120 -5.75 1.60 4.19
C TYR A 120 -4.93 1.83 2.93
N ALA A 121 -3.87 1.04 2.76
CA ALA A 121 -3.10 0.89 1.53
C ALA A 121 -2.38 2.16 1.02
N TYR A 122 -2.57 3.28 1.71
CA TYR A 122 -1.85 4.53 1.59
C TYR A 122 -1.14 4.78 2.94
N PRO A 123 0.19 4.97 2.97
CA PRO A 123 0.93 5.19 4.21
C PRO A 123 0.44 6.42 4.97
N ASP A 124 0.45 6.32 6.31
CA ASP A 124 0.36 7.51 7.15
C ASP A 124 1.60 8.41 6.97
N TRP A 125 1.65 9.53 7.70
CA TRP A 125 2.79 10.45 7.58
C TRP A 125 4.12 9.76 7.94
N LEU A 126 4.18 9.00 9.04
CA LEU A 126 5.43 8.38 9.48
C LEU A 126 5.92 7.35 8.45
N TYR A 127 5.05 6.45 7.99
CA TYR A 127 5.47 5.42 7.05
C TYR A 127 5.75 5.98 5.66
N GLY A 128 4.99 6.97 5.21
CA GLY A 128 5.21 7.60 3.90
C GLY A 128 6.52 8.37 3.83
N GLU A 129 6.96 8.98 4.92
CA GLU A 129 8.17 9.81 4.96
C GLU A 129 9.44 9.07 5.38
N GLU A 130 9.34 8.19 6.39
CA GLU A 130 10.53 7.72 7.14
C GLU A 130 10.70 6.19 7.12
N VAL A 131 9.67 5.41 6.73
CA VAL A 131 9.75 3.94 6.74
C VAL A 131 9.75 3.36 5.33
N PHE A 132 8.70 3.63 4.56
CA PHE A 132 8.55 3.10 3.20
C PHE A 132 9.02 4.07 2.12
N GLU A 133 9.09 5.37 2.42
CA GLU A 133 9.50 6.41 1.47
C GLU A 133 8.72 6.33 0.14
N THR A 134 7.43 6.02 0.23
CA THR A 134 6.51 5.90 -0.91
C THR A 134 5.10 6.28 -0.49
N ASP A 135 4.21 6.49 -1.46
CA ASP A 135 2.80 6.82 -1.27
C ASP A 135 1.87 5.59 -1.34
N THR A 136 2.43 4.38 -1.33
CA THR A 136 1.66 3.14 -1.40
C THR A 136 2.13 2.11 -0.39
N ALA A 137 1.17 1.43 0.23
CA ALA A 137 1.37 0.29 1.10
C ALA A 137 0.44 -0.86 0.66
N MET A 138 0.38 -1.08 -0.65
CA MET A 138 -0.32 -2.20 -1.28
C MET A 138 0.61 -2.95 -2.23
N TRP A 139 0.44 -4.25 -2.30
CA TRP A 139 1.30 -5.15 -3.05
C TRP A 139 0.45 -6.23 -3.69
N TRP A 140 0.39 -6.24 -5.02
CA TRP A 140 -0.20 -7.31 -5.80
C TRP A 140 0.72 -8.53 -5.83
N SER A 141 0.16 -9.73 -5.75
CA SER A 141 0.87 -10.97 -6.07
C SER A 141 1.32 -10.97 -7.54
N PRO A 142 2.37 -11.71 -7.91
CA PRO A 142 2.85 -11.74 -9.30
C PRO A 142 1.78 -12.12 -10.33
N ASP A 143 0.89 -13.06 -10.01
CA ASP A 143 -0.29 -13.43 -10.81
C ASP A 143 -1.45 -12.41 -10.80
N GLY A 144 -1.39 -11.38 -9.96
CA GLY A 144 -2.45 -10.37 -9.83
C GLY A 144 -3.74 -10.86 -9.16
N MET A 145 -3.75 -12.06 -8.56
CA MET A 145 -4.95 -12.67 -7.96
C MET A 145 -5.10 -12.39 -6.46
N LYS A 146 -4.07 -11.85 -5.81
CA LYS A 146 -4.08 -11.46 -4.41
C LYS A 146 -3.56 -10.02 -4.25
N LEU A 147 -4.24 -9.24 -3.41
CA LEU A 147 -3.82 -7.89 -3.05
C LEU A 147 -3.54 -7.82 -1.56
N ALA A 148 -2.26 -7.76 -1.19
CA ALA A 148 -1.84 -7.47 0.17
C ALA A 148 -1.85 -5.95 0.39
N PHE A 149 -2.21 -5.50 1.59
CA PHE A 149 -2.13 -4.09 1.95
C PHE A 149 -1.97 -3.88 3.45
N ALA A 150 -1.33 -2.77 3.84
CA ALA A 150 -1.24 -2.35 5.22
C ALA A 150 -2.45 -1.48 5.62
N ALA A 151 -2.85 -1.62 6.88
CA ALA A 151 -3.78 -0.74 7.56
C ALA A 151 -3.05 -0.02 8.70
N PHE A 152 -3.14 1.30 8.74
CA PHE A 152 -2.51 2.16 9.74
C PHE A 152 -3.58 2.68 10.70
N ASN A 153 -3.54 2.25 11.96
CA ASN A 153 -4.45 2.73 13.01
C ASN A 153 -3.79 3.88 13.78
N GLU A 154 -4.27 5.10 13.54
CA GLU A 154 -3.76 6.33 14.15
C GLU A 154 -4.58 6.80 15.37
N THR A 155 -5.41 5.93 15.95
CA THR A 155 -6.30 6.28 17.07
C THR A 155 -5.53 6.93 18.23
N ASN A 156 -4.35 6.38 18.56
CA ASN A 156 -3.52 6.86 19.68
C ASN A 156 -2.40 7.80 19.24
N THR A 157 -2.35 8.16 17.95
CA THR A 157 -1.32 9.05 17.41
C THR A 157 -1.73 10.50 17.61
N ASN A 158 -0.85 11.29 18.21
CA ASN A 158 -1.05 12.71 18.45
C ASN A 158 -0.99 13.50 17.15
N SER A 159 -1.64 14.66 17.15
CA SER A 159 -1.62 15.57 16.02
C SER A 159 -0.83 16.83 16.35
N ILE A 160 -0.11 17.35 15.36
CA ILE A 160 0.41 18.71 15.36
C ILE A 160 -0.47 19.59 14.46
N ASN A 161 -0.56 20.87 14.80
CA ASN A 161 -1.24 21.85 13.96
C ASN A 161 -0.22 22.53 13.04
N ILE A 162 -0.49 22.54 11.74
CA ILE A 162 0.30 23.24 10.74
C ILE A 162 -0.55 24.41 10.22
N THR A 163 -0.01 25.62 10.31
CA THR A 163 -0.66 26.84 9.78
C THR A 163 0.05 27.30 8.53
N LEU A 164 -0.72 27.40 7.44
CA LEU A 164 -0.27 27.99 6.19
C LEU A 164 -0.71 29.46 6.14
N PHE A 165 0.20 30.36 6.50
CA PHE A 165 -0.11 31.79 6.62
C PHE A 165 -0.58 32.44 5.31
N GLU A 166 -0.08 31.99 4.16
CA GLU A 166 -0.47 32.54 2.86
C GLU A 166 -1.93 32.23 2.49
N ALA A 167 -2.46 31.09 2.93
CA ALA A 167 -3.84 30.69 2.70
C ALA A 167 -4.76 31.03 3.88
N ASN A 168 -4.19 31.44 5.01
CA ASN A 168 -4.87 31.57 6.30
C ASN A 168 -5.64 30.28 6.70
N GLU A 169 -5.04 29.13 6.39
CA GLU A 169 -5.58 27.81 6.66
C GLU A 169 -4.71 27.10 7.71
N SER A 170 -5.36 26.37 8.62
CA SER A 170 -4.67 25.49 9.56
C SER A 170 -5.21 24.08 9.42
N PHE A 171 -4.33 23.09 9.42
CA PHE A 171 -4.72 21.69 9.36
C PHE A 171 -3.92 20.86 10.38
N ASN A 172 -4.55 19.80 10.87
CA ASN A 172 -3.93 18.88 11.82
C ASN A 172 -3.31 17.70 11.08
N VAL A 173 -2.08 17.35 11.44
CA VAL A 173 -1.35 16.20 10.91
C VAL A 173 -0.98 15.28 12.06
N LYS A 174 -1.32 14.00 11.93
CA LYS A 174 -0.88 12.95 12.86
C LYS A 174 0.64 12.83 12.78
N TYR A 175 1.32 13.05 13.90
CA TYR A 175 2.77 13.17 13.97
C TYR A 175 3.31 12.59 15.28
N PRO A 176 3.94 11.40 15.24
CA PRO A 176 4.47 10.75 16.43
C PRO A 176 5.80 11.38 16.85
N LYS A 177 5.75 12.43 17.69
CA LYS A 177 6.93 13.16 18.14
C LYS A 177 7.83 12.29 19.04
N ALA A 178 9.15 12.38 18.82
CA ALA A 178 10.14 11.66 19.60
C ALA A 178 10.10 12.00 21.10
N GLY A 179 10.35 11.00 21.94
CA GLY A 179 10.52 11.16 23.39
C GLY A 179 9.22 11.34 24.18
N GLU A 180 8.05 11.22 23.55
CA GLU A 180 6.79 11.23 24.30
C GLU A 180 6.66 9.97 25.15
N LEU A 181 6.43 10.18 26.46
CA LEU A 181 6.36 9.13 27.48
C LEU A 181 5.20 8.16 27.26
N ASN A 182 4.21 8.55 26.47
CA ASN A 182 3.10 7.68 26.09
C ASN A 182 3.58 6.69 25.02
N GLN A 183 3.84 5.44 25.44
CA GLN A 183 4.30 4.32 24.62
C GLN A 183 3.39 3.97 23.41
N LYS A 184 2.28 4.68 23.22
CA LYS A 184 1.29 4.44 22.15
C LYS A 184 1.17 5.59 21.14
N ASN A 185 2.03 6.61 21.18
CA ASN A 185 2.00 7.70 20.21
C ASN A 185 2.62 7.29 18.86
N VAL A 186 2.17 6.18 18.27
CA VAL A 186 2.57 5.70 16.94
C VAL A 186 1.38 5.00 16.27
N PRO A 187 1.31 4.98 14.94
CA PRO A 187 0.32 4.17 14.23
C PRO A 187 0.56 2.68 14.49
N ILE A 188 -0.49 1.93 14.83
CA ILE A 188 -0.43 0.46 14.89
C ILE A 188 -0.72 -0.10 13.51
N ILE A 189 0.20 -0.94 13.01
CA ILE A 189 0.10 -1.54 11.67
C ILE A 189 -0.42 -2.97 11.71
N SER A 190 -1.37 -3.23 10.81
CA SER A 190 -1.90 -4.55 10.48
C SER A 190 -1.78 -4.81 8.98
N VAL A 191 -1.59 -6.06 8.57
CA VAL A 191 -1.51 -6.44 7.15
C VAL A 191 -2.70 -7.32 6.81
N TYR A 192 -3.37 -7.02 5.70
CA TYR A 192 -4.48 -7.79 5.17
C TYR A 192 -4.14 -8.33 3.78
N VAL A 193 -4.78 -9.42 3.40
CA VAL A 193 -4.76 -9.94 2.03
C VAL A 193 -6.18 -10.10 1.53
N HIS A 194 -6.47 -9.56 0.36
CA HIS A 194 -7.71 -9.76 -0.36
C HIS A 194 -7.51 -10.75 -1.50
N GLY A 195 -8.36 -11.77 -1.59
CA GLY A 195 -8.41 -12.69 -2.73
C GLY A 195 -9.36 -12.18 -3.80
N VAL A 196 -8.88 -12.05 -5.04
CA VAL A 196 -9.71 -11.54 -6.16
C VAL A 196 -10.85 -12.51 -6.49
N GLU A 197 -10.63 -13.81 -6.46
CA GLU A 197 -11.68 -14.80 -6.76
C GLU A 197 -12.66 -14.97 -5.61
N THR A 198 -12.13 -15.12 -4.38
CA THR A 198 -12.96 -15.34 -3.19
C THR A 198 -13.73 -14.08 -2.80
N LYS A 199 -13.27 -12.90 -3.23
CA LYS A 199 -13.78 -11.58 -2.82
C LYS A 199 -13.73 -11.37 -1.30
N GLU A 200 -12.85 -12.10 -0.61
CA GLU A 200 -12.68 -12.04 0.83
C GLU A 200 -11.39 -11.34 1.23
N THR A 201 -11.49 -10.51 2.26
CA THR A 201 -10.35 -9.83 2.89
C THR A 201 -10.05 -10.47 4.24
N ARG A 202 -8.80 -10.87 4.46
CA ARG A 202 -8.37 -11.54 5.69
C ARG A 202 -7.20 -10.81 6.34
N LEU A 203 -7.24 -10.71 7.66
CA LEU A 203 -6.12 -10.24 8.46
C LEU A 203 -5.03 -11.31 8.48
N ILE A 204 -3.78 -10.90 8.22
CA ILE A 204 -2.61 -11.73 8.46
C ILE A 204 -2.24 -11.63 9.95
N PRO A 205 -2.32 -12.73 10.72
CA PRO A 205 -2.05 -12.68 12.14
C PRO A 205 -0.57 -12.37 12.39
N LYS A 206 -0.31 -11.29 13.15
CA LYS A 206 1.02 -10.94 13.63
C LYS A 206 1.44 -11.95 14.70
N PRO A 207 2.60 -12.63 14.58
CA PRO A 207 3.09 -13.54 15.60
C PRO A 207 3.22 -12.87 16.97
N SER A 208 2.89 -13.58 18.04
CA SER A 208 2.84 -13.02 19.40
C SER A 208 4.18 -12.53 19.95
N TYR A 209 5.30 -12.99 19.39
CA TYR A 209 6.65 -12.53 19.75
C TYR A 209 7.04 -11.21 19.07
N ILE A 210 6.25 -10.73 18.10
CA ILE A 210 6.43 -9.41 17.50
C ILE A 210 5.58 -8.42 18.30
N ALA A 211 6.20 -7.36 18.79
CA ALA A 211 5.50 -6.33 19.55
C ALA A 211 4.38 -5.68 18.73
N GLU A 212 3.32 -5.23 19.41
CA GLU A 212 2.16 -4.60 18.76
C GLU A 212 2.58 -3.36 17.95
N ASP A 213 3.48 -2.56 18.51
CA ASP A 213 4.06 -1.32 17.98
C ASP A 213 5.30 -1.54 17.09
N ALA A 214 5.61 -2.80 16.74
CA ALA A 214 6.69 -3.10 15.81
C ALA A 214 6.43 -2.45 14.44
N ILE A 215 7.52 -1.94 13.84
CA ILE A 215 7.50 -1.24 12.57
C ILE A 215 7.53 -2.27 11.44
N LEU A 216 6.55 -2.27 10.53
CA LEU A 216 6.66 -3.05 9.29
C LEU A 216 7.65 -2.34 8.37
N SER A 217 8.87 -2.85 8.26
CA SER A 217 9.91 -2.21 7.44
C SER A 217 9.81 -2.58 5.96
N PHE A 218 9.27 -3.75 5.64
CA PHE A 218 9.25 -4.28 4.29
C PHE A 218 8.12 -5.30 4.10
N ALA A 219 7.51 -5.28 2.92
CA ALA A 219 6.57 -6.29 2.47
C ALA A 219 6.77 -6.55 0.97
N LYS A 220 6.81 -7.82 0.56
CA LYS A 220 6.97 -8.21 -0.85
C LYS A 220 6.48 -9.63 -1.10
N TRP A 221 5.75 -9.83 -2.20
CA TRP A 221 5.46 -11.17 -2.70
C TRP A 221 6.73 -11.82 -3.30
N ILE A 222 7.02 -13.04 -2.87
CA ILE A 222 8.12 -13.88 -3.37
C ILE A 222 7.61 -14.81 -4.48
N THR A 223 6.38 -15.30 -4.33
CA THR A 223 5.62 -16.05 -5.35
C THR A 223 4.16 -15.56 -5.33
N ASP A 224 3.30 -16.17 -6.14
CA ASP A 224 1.84 -15.91 -6.18
C ASP A 224 1.14 -16.12 -4.84
N ASP A 225 1.78 -16.91 -3.99
CA ASP A 225 1.24 -17.40 -2.74
C ASP A 225 2.04 -16.91 -1.55
N VAL A 226 3.34 -16.65 -1.73
CA VAL A 226 4.24 -16.39 -0.62
C VAL A 226 4.46 -14.90 -0.41
N LEU A 227 3.96 -14.34 0.69
CA LEU A 227 4.20 -12.96 1.10
C LEU A 227 5.27 -12.90 2.19
N LEU A 228 6.34 -12.14 1.92
CA LEU A 228 7.40 -11.84 2.88
C LEU A 228 7.07 -10.53 3.63
N LEU A 229 7.07 -10.57 4.96
CA LEU A 229 6.95 -9.40 5.83
C LEU A 229 8.18 -9.28 6.74
N SER A 230 8.69 -8.07 6.93
CA SER A 230 9.81 -7.79 7.85
C SER A 230 9.42 -6.74 8.88
N TYR A 231 9.57 -7.07 10.16
CA TYR A 231 9.28 -6.17 11.26
C TYR A 231 10.54 -5.78 12.02
N LEU A 232 10.65 -4.51 12.40
CA LEU A 232 11.67 -3.98 13.30
C LEU A 232 11.05 -3.65 14.65
N ASP A 233 11.83 -3.82 15.71
CA ASP A 233 11.45 -3.31 17.02
C ASP A 233 11.44 -1.77 17.01
N ARG A 234 10.60 -1.17 17.85
CA ARG A 234 10.44 0.29 17.88
C ARG A 234 11.74 1.05 18.18
N PRO A 235 12.63 0.59 19.09
CA PRO A 235 13.94 1.20 19.27
C PRO A 235 14.85 1.11 18.05
N GLN A 236 14.55 0.21 17.10
CA GLN A 236 15.37 -0.11 15.93
C GLN A 236 16.81 -0.48 16.32
N LEU A 237 16.98 -1.04 17.53
CA LEU A 237 18.29 -1.38 18.09
C LEU A 237 18.76 -2.77 17.67
N THR A 238 17.91 -3.54 16.99
CA THR A 238 18.23 -4.88 16.51
C THR A 238 19.10 -4.85 15.24
N HIS A 239 20.29 -4.27 15.38
CA HIS A 239 21.50 -4.57 14.61
C HIS A 239 22.72 -4.82 15.52
N GLN A 240 22.56 -4.79 16.85
CA GLN A 240 23.65 -5.07 17.80
C GLN A 240 23.46 -6.37 18.56
N ASN A 241 24.25 -7.36 18.17
CA ASN A 241 24.68 -8.54 18.92
C ASN A 241 24.47 -8.45 20.44
N LYS A 242 23.55 -9.25 20.98
CA LYS A 242 23.61 -9.69 22.37
C LYS A 242 24.30 -11.06 22.46
N GLN A 243 25.63 -11.12 22.42
CA GLN A 243 26.37 -12.37 22.73
C GLN A 243 26.52 -12.56 24.24
N ALA A 244 26.15 -13.76 24.76
CA ALA A 244 26.97 -14.60 25.66
C ALA A 244 26.13 -15.75 26.29
N ALA A 245 26.35 -16.99 25.83
CA ALA A 245 26.36 -18.21 26.65
C ALA A 245 27.05 -19.33 25.87
N ASN A 246 28.09 -19.92 26.46
CA ASN A 246 29.07 -20.82 25.84
C ASN A 246 28.58 -22.27 25.68
N GLU A 247 27.97 -22.57 24.54
CA GLU A 247 27.76 -23.93 23.99
C GLU A 247 28.08 -23.86 22.48
N PRO A 248 28.36 -24.97 21.76
CA PRO A 248 28.50 -24.95 20.30
C PRO A 248 27.16 -24.57 19.65
N ILE A 249 27.00 -23.28 19.47
CA ILE A 249 25.87 -22.57 18.88
C ILE A 249 25.84 -22.92 17.38
N ALA A 250 25.08 -23.94 17.00
CA ALA A 250 24.71 -24.20 15.60
C ALA A 250 23.84 -23.03 15.12
N ILE A 251 24.50 -22.02 14.55
CA ILE A 251 24.00 -20.75 13.98
C ILE A 251 22.55 -20.39 14.35
N PRO A 252 22.31 -19.85 15.55
CA PRO A 252 21.14 -19.07 15.92
C PRO A 252 21.57 -17.60 16.15
N LYS A 253 21.11 -16.70 15.27
CA LYS A 253 21.16 -15.21 15.26
C LYS A 253 21.48 -14.78 13.83
N GLU A 254 20.87 -13.81 13.18
CA GLU A 254 20.00 -12.69 13.56
C GLU A 254 19.57 -12.11 12.20
N ASN A 255 18.29 -12.24 11.81
CA ASN A 255 17.53 -11.48 10.78
C ASN A 255 16.30 -12.33 10.41
N LYS A 256 15.17 -12.05 11.06
CA LYS A 256 13.96 -12.85 10.91
C LYS A 256 13.15 -12.35 9.72
N PHE A 257 13.25 -13.04 8.58
CA PHE A 257 12.27 -12.94 7.51
C PHE A 257 11.02 -13.75 7.91
N LEU A 258 9.82 -13.14 7.86
CA LEU A 258 8.57 -13.88 7.98
C LEU A 258 8.10 -14.26 6.59
N ILE A 259 8.34 -15.50 6.18
CA ILE A 259 7.76 -16.08 4.97
C ILE A 259 6.41 -16.68 5.37
N ILE A 260 5.34 -16.21 4.74
CA ILE A 260 4.01 -16.80 4.92
C ILE A 260 3.72 -17.63 3.67
N LEU A 261 3.78 -18.96 3.80
CA LEU A 261 3.33 -19.89 2.78
C LEU A 261 1.84 -20.20 2.99
N PRO A 262 0.94 -19.97 2.01
CA PRO A 262 -0.42 -20.46 2.06
C PRO A 262 -0.39 -21.94 1.69
N GLN A 263 -1.01 -22.76 2.53
CA GLN A 263 -1.34 -24.13 2.18
C GLN A 263 -2.87 -24.19 2.07
N GLU A 264 -3.38 -24.70 0.96
CA GLU A 264 -4.79 -25.08 0.84
C GLU A 264 -5.04 -26.27 1.75
N ASP A 265 -5.67 -26.03 2.90
CA ASP A 265 -6.47 -27.00 3.64
C ASP A 265 -7.55 -26.24 4.45
N GLU A 266 -8.68 -26.90 4.68
CA GLU A 266 -10.05 -26.38 4.94
C GLU A 266 -10.27 -25.30 6.05
N ILE A 267 -9.24 -24.79 6.74
CA ILE A 267 -9.40 -23.91 7.93
C ILE A 267 -8.52 -22.64 7.91
N GLY A 268 -7.81 -22.35 6.82
CA GLY A 268 -7.24 -21.01 6.57
C GLY A 268 -5.75 -20.79 6.90
N PHE A 269 -5.28 -19.57 6.57
CA PHE A 269 -3.88 -19.17 6.49
C PHE A 269 -3.07 -19.47 7.76
N ARG A 270 -2.02 -20.28 7.60
CA ARG A 270 -1.03 -20.56 8.64
C ARG A 270 0.29 -19.91 8.24
N ALA A 271 0.93 -19.17 9.14
CA ALA A 271 2.32 -18.74 8.95
C ALA A 271 3.22 -19.97 9.07
N ILE A 272 3.86 -20.39 7.97
CA ILE A 272 4.72 -21.58 7.93
C ILE A 272 6.12 -21.17 7.48
N ALA A 273 7.07 -21.38 8.41
CA ALA A 273 8.51 -21.55 8.26
C ALA A 273 9.40 -20.32 7.97
N SER A 274 10.51 -20.28 8.74
CA SER A 274 11.76 -19.63 8.35
C SER A 274 12.43 -20.47 7.25
N LEU A 275 12.97 -19.81 6.23
CA LEU A 275 13.87 -20.48 5.29
C LEU A 275 15.29 -20.37 5.84
N ASP A 276 15.91 -21.51 6.15
CA ASP A 276 17.36 -21.62 6.27
C ASP A 276 17.92 -21.76 4.84
N LEU A 277 18.77 -20.82 4.41
CA LEU A 277 19.69 -21.00 3.27
C LEU A 277 21.10 -21.24 3.80
#